data_AF-A0A8T6NIU8-F1
#
_entry.id   AF-A0A8T6NIU8-F1
#
_cell.length_a   1.000
_cell.length_b   1.000
_cell.length_c   1.000
_cell.angle_alpha   90.00
_cell.angle_beta   90.00
_cell.angle_gamma   90.00
#
_symmetry.space_group_name_H-M   'P 1'
#
loop_
_entity.id
_entity.type
_entity.pdbx_description
1 polymer ?
#
loop_
_entity_poly.entity_id
_entity_poly.type
_entity_poly.pdbx_seq_one_letter_code
_entity_poly.pdbx_strand_id
1 'polypeptide(L)'
;MWLGAFGPDIGNLTLMTWCLRDREMFLDLLQELGGSRMHYNFQRIGGVKRDIPIGFADRMKAKIKLFENRINEYEMLLDESTIWLVRLQGVGYATAEDQINAGVTGPNIRAAGVNTDARWTNPYSVYDQVDWEPAVEKPTSVKGADCYDRYRVRMEEMRQSCRMLLDAIEKIPGGANTHYQPEDEMILTKAPTRAPEGATGFI
;
A
#
# COMPACT_ATOMS: atom_id res chain seq x y z
N MET A 1 4.99 8.47 1.36
CA MET A 1 5.29 9.18 2.63
C MET A 1 6.39 8.52 3.42
N TRP A 2 6.27 7.23 3.77
CA TRP A 2 7.31 6.52 4.53
C TRP A 2 8.72 6.73 3.96
N LEU A 3 8.94 6.45 2.66
CA LEU A 3 10.24 6.62 2.00
C LEU A 3 10.73 8.09 2.03
N GLY A 4 9.82 9.03 1.82
CA GLY A 4 10.13 10.46 1.82
C GLY A 4 10.47 11.04 3.21
N ALA A 5 10.00 10.42 4.29
CA ALA A 5 10.41 10.77 5.65
C ALA A 5 11.72 10.07 6.04
N PHE A 6 11.88 8.82 5.60
CA PHE A 6 13.06 8.01 5.91
C PHE A 6 14.34 8.52 5.22
N GLY A 7 14.22 9.09 4.02
CA GLY A 7 15.35 9.67 3.28
C GLY A 7 16.10 10.76 4.06
N PRO A 8 15.43 11.86 4.49
CA PRO A 8 16.04 12.92 5.29
C PRO A 8 16.71 12.43 6.57
N ASP A 9 16.10 11.47 7.28
CA ASP A 9 16.65 10.93 8.53
C ASP A 9 17.98 10.18 8.31
N ILE A 10 18.19 9.61 7.12
CA ILE A 10 19.45 9.00 6.71
C ILE A 10 20.44 10.03 6.14
N GLY A 11 19.94 11.18 5.68
CA GLY A 11 20.72 12.29 5.12
C GLY A 11 20.45 12.57 3.64
N ASN A 12 19.44 11.94 3.03
CA ASN A 12 19.08 12.13 1.63
C ASN A 12 17.81 12.99 1.47
N LEU A 13 18.02 14.31 1.36
CA LEU A 13 16.94 15.29 1.16
C LEU A 13 16.31 15.20 -0.25
N THR A 14 17.08 14.76 -1.25
CA THR A 14 16.59 14.60 -2.63
C THR A 14 15.47 13.56 -2.69
N LEU A 15 15.60 12.48 -1.92
CA LEU A 15 14.56 11.45 -1.86
C LEU A 15 13.22 12.00 -1.34
N MET A 16 13.26 12.91 -0.37
CA MET A 16 12.06 13.57 0.16
C MET A 16 11.36 14.39 -0.92
N THR A 17 12.11 15.22 -1.65
CA THR A 17 11.51 16.09 -2.67
C THR A 17 10.90 15.29 -3.82
N TRP A 18 11.55 14.20 -4.24
CA TRP A 18 11.01 13.29 -5.26
C TRP A 18 9.75 12.58 -4.77
N CYS A 19 9.77 12.02 -3.56
CA CYS A 19 8.61 11.36 -2.97
C CYS A 19 7.43 12.32 -2.77
N LEU A 20 7.68 13.58 -2.41
CA LEU A 20 6.63 14.59 -2.27
C LEU A 20 6.04 14.97 -3.63
N ARG A 21 6.86 15.16 -4.66
CA ARG A 21 6.38 15.39 -6.03
C ARG A 21 5.43 14.29 -6.49
N ASP A 22 5.84 13.03 -6.34
CA ASP A 22 5.03 11.89 -6.77
C ASP A 22 3.77 11.75 -5.91
N ARG A 23 3.84 12.09 -4.63
CA ARG A 23 2.66 12.16 -3.76
C ARG A 23 1.65 13.22 -4.22
N GLU A 24 2.09 14.40 -4.66
CA GLU A 24 1.18 15.42 -5.15
C GLU A 24 0.36 14.91 -6.35
N MET A 25 0.95 14.10 -7.23
CA MET A 25 0.21 13.48 -8.34
C MET A 25 -0.96 12.61 -7.86
N PHE A 26 -0.79 11.85 -6.77
CA PHE A 26 -1.85 11.04 -6.19
C PHE A 26 -2.86 11.90 -5.41
N LEU A 27 -2.42 12.97 -4.74
CA LEU A 27 -3.32 13.90 -4.09
C LEU A 27 -4.26 14.60 -5.08
N ASP A 28 -3.80 14.86 -6.31
CA ASP A 28 -4.67 15.41 -7.34
C ASP A 28 -5.79 14.44 -7.74
N LEU A 29 -5.52 13.12 -7.78
CA LEU A 29 -6.56 12.10 -8.00
C LEU A 29 -7.54 12.05 -6.83
N LEU A 30 -7.03 12.10 -5.60
CA LEU A 30 -7.87 12.10 -4.40
C LEU A 30 -8.70 13.38 -4.28
N GLN A 31 -8.19 14.52 -4.73
CA GLN A 31 -8.94 15.76 -4.80
C GLN A 31 -10.05 15.69 -5.84
N GLU A 32 -9.81 15.06 -6.98
CA GLU A 32 -10.82 14.86 -8.01
C GLU A 32 -11.99 13.99 -7.51
N LEU A 33 -11.65 12.88 -6.86
CA LEU A 33 -12.62 11.93 -6.28
C LEU A 33 -13.32 12.50 -5.04
N GLY A 34 -12.55 13.17 -4.18
CA GLY A 34 -12.89 13.47 -2.80
C GLY A 34 -13.18 14.94 -2.50
N GLY A 35 -12.84 15.85 -3.42
CA GLY A 35 -12.99 17.31 -3.26
C GLY A 35 -11.99 17.94 -2.28
N SER A 36 -11.18 17.14 -1.58
CA SER A 36 -10.15 17.57 -0.64
C SER A 36 -8.92 16.70 -0.83
N ARG A 37 -7.73 17.27 -0.60
CA ARG A 37 -6.46 16.56 -0.81
C ARG A 37 -6.21 15.48 0.24
N MET A 38 -6.52 15.79 1.51
CA MET A 38 -6.19 14.91 2.65
C MET A 38 -7.43 14.34 3.33
N HIS A 39 -8.36 15.21 3.72
CA HIS A 39 -9.58 14.82 4.44
C HIS A 39 -10.76 14.78 3.47
N TYR A 40 -10.76 13.81 2.56
CA TYR A 40 -11.76 13.68 1.50
C TYR A 40 -13.09 13.04 1.94
N ASN A 41 -13.11 12.35 3.09
CA ASN A 41 -14.33 11.86 3.71
C ASN A 41 -15.26 11.12 2.71
N PHE A 42 -14.65 10.22 1.92
CA PHE A 42 -15.25 9.60 0.74
C PHE A 42 -15.98 8.30 1.09
N GLN A 43 -15.34 7.43 1.88
CA GLN A 43 -15.97 6.22 2.41
C GLN A 43 -17.00 6.58 3.48
N ARG A 44 -18.17 5.93 3.42
CA ARG A 44 -19.30 6.09 4.33
C ARG A 44 -19.79 4.74 4.80
N ILE A 45 -20.48 4.71 5.93
CA ILE A 45 -21.22 3.52 6.35
C ILE A 45 -22.26 3.24 5.26
N GLY A 46 -22.16 2.07 4.62
CA GLY A 46 -23.01 1.68 3.49
C GLY A 46 -22.43 1.94 2.10
N GLY A 47 -21.18 2.41 1.96
CA GLY A 47 -20.51 2.49 0.66
C GLY A 47 -19.65 3.74 0.48
N VAL A 48 -19.80 4.40 -0.68
CA VAL A 48 -19.02 5.58 -1.07
C VAL A 48 -19.94 6.79 -1.27
N LYS A 49 -19.41 8.01 -1.05
CA LYS A 49 -20.19 9.25 -1.13
C LYS A 49 -20.63 9.60 -2.56
N ARG A 50 -19.79 9.33 -3.55
CA ARG A 50 -20.01 9.66 -4.97
C ARG A 50 -19.28 8.65 -5.83
N ASP A 51 -19.69 8.55 -7.08
CA ASP A 51 -19.01 7.70 -8.06
C ASP A 51 -17.78 8.38 -8.68
N ILE A 52 -17.04 7.61 -9.46
CA ILE A 52 -15.83 7.98 -10.16
C ILE A 52 -16.13 9.04 -11.25
N PRO A 53 -15.35 10.13 -11.35
CA PRO A 53 -15.53 11.13 -12.39
C PRO A 53 -15.11 10.63 -13.79
N ILE A 54 -15.70 11.21 -14.84
CA ILE A 54 -15.45 10.84 -16.24
C ILE A 54 -13.95 10.91 -16.57
N GLY A 55 -13.39 9.83 -17.11
CA GLY A 55 -11.98 9.74 -17.52
C GLY A 55 -10.98 9.61 -16.35
N PHE A 56 -11.45 9.37 -15.13
CA PHE A 56 -10.59 9.15 -13.97
C PHE A 56 -9.73 7.90 -14.13
N ALA A 57 -10.30 6.81 -14.64
CA ALA A 57 -9.59 5.55 -14.83
C ALA A 57 -8.36 5.73 -15.72
N ASP A 58 -8.47 6.46 -16.83
CA ASP A 58 -7.36 6.73 -17.74
C ASP A 58 -6.28 7.60 -17.07
N ARG A 59 -6.67 8.65 -16.34
CA ARG A 59 -5.74 9.48 -15.57
C ARG A 59 -5.03 8.68 -14.49
N MET A 60 -5.73 7.77 -13.82
CA MET A 60 -5.15 6.90 -12.81
C MET A 60 -4.15 5.92 -13.42
N LYS A 61 -4.51 5.23 -14.51
CA LYS A 61 -3.62 4.32 -15.24
C LYS A 61 -2.34 5.04 -15.69
N ALA A 62 -2.45 6.26 -16.23
CA ALA A 62 -1.30 7.05 -16.64
C ALA A 62 -0.38 7.41 -15.46
N LYS A 63 -0.95 7.83 -14.33
CA LYS A 63 -0.18 8.18 -13.12
C LYS A 63 0.48 6.96 -12.47
N ILE A 64 -0.20 5.80 -12.43
CA ILE A 64 0.36 4.56 -11.91
C ILE A 64 1.55 4.11 -12.76
N LYS A 65 1.41 4.08 -14.09
CA LYS A 65 2.51 3.69 -14.99
C LYS A 65 3.72 4.61 -14.84
N LEU A 66 3.49 5.91 -14.64
CA LEU A 66 4.57 6.85 -14.33
C LEU A 66 5.22 6.52 -12.97
N PHE A 67 4.42 6.22 -11.95
CA PHE A 67 4.92 5.89 -10.62
C PHE A 67 5.72 4.57 -10.59
N GLU A 68 5.30 3.54 -11.34
CA GLU A 68 6.08 2.30 -11.47
C GLU A 68 7.49 2.56 -12.01
N ASN A 69 7.63 3.45 -12.99
CA ASN A 69 8.94 3.87 -13.47
C ASN A 69 9.74 4.62 -12.40
N ARG A 70 9.08 5.46 -11.58
CA ARG A 70 9.73 6.16 -10.46
C ARG A 70 10.20 5.22 -9.36
N ILE A 71 9.47 4.14 -9.08
CA ILE A 71 9.91 3.10 -8.14
C ILE A 71 11.27 2.54 -8.57
N ASN A 72 11.46 2.27 -9.86
CA ASN A 72 12.74 1.77 -10.37
C ASN A 72 13.84 2.83 -10.24
N GLU A 73 13.56 4.11 -10.50
CA GLU A 73 14.52 5.19 -10.27
C GLU A 73 14.91 5.30 -8.78
N TYR A 74 13.97 5.10 -7.86
CA TYR A 74 14.25 5.08 -6.42
C TYR A 74 15.15 3.91 -6.03
N GLU A 75 14.91 2.71 -6.53
CA GLU A 75 15.79 1.57 -6.27
C GLU A 75 17.18 1.77 -6.84
N MET A 76 17.30 2.28 -8.08
CA MET A 76 18.62 2.59 -8.65
C MET A 76 19.42 3.57 -7.78
N LEU A 77 18.76 4.58 -7.21
CA LEU A 77 19.41 5.54 -6.33
C LEU A 77 19.81 4.95 -4.97
N LEU A 78 19.02 4.01 -4.44
CA LEU A 78 19.14 3.54 -3.06
C LEU A 78 19.92 2.23 -2.95
N ASP A 79 19.68 1.25 -3.82
CA ASP A 79 20.32 -0.07 -3.78
C ASP A 79 21.81 0.01 -4.14
N GLU A 80 22.21 0.91 -5.04
CA GLU A 80 23.61 1.13 -5.39
C GLU A 80 24.34 2.06 -4.42
N SER A 81 23.62 2.73 -3.52
CA SER A 81 24.21 3.68 -2.59
C SER A 81 24.88 2.99 -1.41
N THR A 82 26.21 3.09 -1.34
CA THR A 82 27.00 2.56 -0.22
C THR A 82 26.57 3.13 1.13
N ILE A 83 26.21 4.42 1.18
CA ILE A 83 25.72 5.08 2.40
C ILE A 83 24.41 4.46 2.85
N TRP A 84 23.51 4.14 1.91
CA TRP A 84 22.23 3.51 2.22
C TRP A 84 22.43 2.11 2.80
N LEU A 85 23.24 1.28 2.12
CA LEU A 85 23.52 -0.09 2.54
C LEU A 85 24.18 -0.12 3.93
N VAL A 86 25.21 0.69 4.17
CA VAL A 86 25.95 0.72 5.45
C VAL A 86 25.05 1.15 6.63
N ARG A 87 24.03 1.98 6.37
CA ARG A 87 23.14 2.49 7.43
C ARG A 87 21.97 1.56 7.75
N LEU A 88 21.67 0.61 6.87
CA LEU A 88 20.51 -0.27 7.00
C LEU A 88 20.89 -1.73 7.24
N GLN A 89 21.88 -2.21 6.52
CA GLN A 89 22.34 -3.58 6.66
C GLN A 89 22.93 -3.79 8.04
N GLY A 90 22.43 -4.81 8.74
CA GLY A 90 22.92 -5.15 10.06
C GLY A 90 22.35 -4.32 11.22
N VAL A 91 21.43 -3.39 10.94
CA VAL A 91 20.84 -2.50 11.95
C VAL A 91 19.43 -2.96 12.29
N GLY A 92 19.12 -3.03 13.58
CA GLY A 92 17.75 -3.29 14.07
C GLY A 92 17.27 -4.73 13.85
N TYR A 93 18.18 -5.71 13.92
CA TYR A 93 17.85 -7.13 13.83
C TYR A 93 16.75 -7.54 14.81
N ALA A 94 15.76 -8.27 14.29
CA ALA A 94 14.76 -8.92 15.11
C ALA A 94 14.36 -10.27 14.48
N THR A 95 14.30 -11.31 15.30
CA THR A 95 13.81 -12.63 14.86
C THR A 95 12.29 -12.60 14.65
N ALA A 96 11.77 -13.56 13.90
CA ALA A 96 10.31 -13.69 13.73
C ALA A 96 9.59 -13.93 15.06
N GLU A 97 10.17 -14.76 15.95
CA GLU A 97 9.60 -15.09 17.26
C GLU A 97 9.53 -13.85 18.17
N ASP A 98 10.61 -13.07 18.24
CA ASP A 98 10.64 -11.85 19.04
C ASP A 98 9.61 -10.84 18.55
N GLN A 99 9.45 -10.71 17.24
CA GLN A 99 8.47 -9.82 16.62
C GLN A 99 7.03 -10.24 16.91
N ILE A 100 6.74 -11.55 16.85
CA ILE A 100 5.43 -12.10 17.20
C ILE A 100 5.13 -11.85 18.68
N ASN A 101 6.07 -12.14 19.57
CA ASN A 101 5.92 -11.96 21.00
C ASN A 101 5.74 -10.47 21.38
N ALA A 102 6.38 -9.56 20.65
CA ALA A 102 6.22 -8.13 20.81
C ALA A 102 4.95 -7.55 20.15
N GLY A 103 4.16 -8.36 19.44
CA GLY A 103 2.95 -7.92 18.74
C GLY A 103 3.22 -7.05 17.50
N VAL A 104 4.39 -7.21 16.86
CA VAL A 104 4.73 -6.50 15.63
C VAL A 104 3.93 -7.05 14.45
N THR A 105 3.34 -6.17 13.64
CA THR A 105 2.49 -6.53 12.50
C THR A 105 2.90 -5.82 11.20
N GLY A 106 2.35 -6.27 10.07
CA GLY A 106 2.50 -5.64 8.75
C GLY A 106 3.86 -5.91 8.09
N PRO A 107 4.46 -4.94 7.37
CA PRO A 107 5.66 -5.17 6.58
C PRO A 107 6.89 -5.58 7.42
N ASN A 108 6.94 -5.18 8.69
CA ASN A 108 8.10 -5.46 9.54
C ASN A 108 8.23 -6.97 9.83
N ILE A 109 7.13 -7.64 10.16
CA ILE A 109 7.10 -9.08 10.43
C ILE A 109 7.20 -9.89 9.12
N ARG A 110 6.71 -9.35 8.00
CA ARG A 110 6.89 -9.94 6.67
C ARG A 110 8.35 -9.92 6.19
N ALA A 111 9.13 -8.91 6.57
CA ALA A 111 10.57 -8.89 6.34
C ALA A 111 11.28 -10.03 7.09
N ALA A 112 10.72 -10.50 8.21
CA ALA A 112 11.24 -11.65 8.96
C ALA A 112 10.86 -13.02 8.36
N GLY A 113 10.23 -13.05 7.19
CA GLY A 113 9.81 -14.28 6.52
C GLY A 113 8.46 -14.86 6.98
N VAL A 114 7.75 -14.17 7.87
CA VAL A 114 6.41 -14.60 8.30
C VAL A 114 5.38 -14.09 7.30
N ASN A 115 4.76 -15.01 6.55
CA ASN A 115 3.69 -14.66 5.63
C ASN A 115 2.38 -14.39 6.38
N THR A 116 2.26 -13.16 6.90
CA THR A 116 1.03 -12.66 7.53
C THR A 116 0.60 -11.34 6.91
N ASP A 117 -0.59 -11.34 6.30
CA ASP A 117 -1.26 -10.14 5.82
C ASP A 117 -2.76 -10.30 6.06
N ALA A 118 -3.37 -9.31 6.72
CA ALA A 118 -4.79 -9.37 7.04
C ALA A 118 -5.66 -9.47 5.78
N ARG A 119 -5.26 -8.84 4.67
CA ARG A 119 -6.00 -8.86 3.39
C ARG A 119 -5.97 -10.24 2.73
N TRP A 120 -4.99 -11.06 3.07
CA TRP A 120 -4.85 -12.43 2.55
C TRP A 120 -5.46 -13.46 3.50
N THR A 121 -5.16 -13.38 4.80
CA THR A 121 -5.62 -14.34 5.80
C THR A 121 -7.10 -14.18 6.11
N ASN A 122 -7.58 -12.94 6.24
CA ASN A 122 -8.99 -12.60 6.49
C ASN A 122 -9.43 -11.51 5.48
N PRO A 123 -9.63 -11.87 4.20
CA PRO A 123 -9.97 -10.91 3.17
C PRO A 123 -11.24 -10.12 3.53
N TYR A 124 -11.15 -8.80 3.42
CA TYR A 124 -12.27 -7.88 3.59
C TYR A 124 -12.54 -7.13 2.27
N SER A 125 -13.72 -6.55 2.13
CA SER A 125 -14.14 -5.84 0.92
C SER A 125 -14.07 -6.71 -0.36
N VAL A 126 -13.05 -6.52 -1.19
CA VAL A 126 -12.88 -7.20 -2.51
C VAL A 126 -11.46 -7.72 -2.70
N TYR A 127 -10.67 -7.85 -1.62
CA TYR A 127 -9.27 -8.31 -1.70
C TYR A 127 -9.14 -9.77 -2.15
N ASP A 128 -10.21 -10.56 -2.06
CA ASP A 128 -10.36 -11.93 -2.56
C ASP A 128 -10.59 -12.01 -4.08
N GLN A 129 -11.02 -10.91 -4.71
CA GLN A 129 -11.33 -10.84 -6.15
C GLN A 129 -10.18 -10.22 -6.98
N VAL A 130 -9.21 -9.60 -6.30
CA VAL A 130 -8.03 -8.98 -6.93
C VAL A 130 -6.88 -10.00 -6.94
N ASP A 131 -6.14 -10.06 -8.04
CA ASP A 131 -4.97 -10.94 -8.15
C ASP A 131 -3.71 -10.24 -7.62
N TRP A 132 -3.20 -10.69 -6.48
CA TRP A 132 -2.02 -10.13 -5.83
C TRP A 132 -1.40 -11.12 -4.85
N GLU A 133 -0.13 -10.92 -4.52
CA GLU A 133 0.56 -11.72 -3.48
C GLU A 133 1.20 -10.80 -2.44
N PRO A 134 1.14 -11.15 -1.13
CA PRO A 134 1.86 -10.42 -0.11
C PRO A 134 3.37 -10.45 -0.35
N ALA A 135 4.01 -9.28 -0.28
CA ALA A 135 5.46 -9.18 -0.32
C ALA A 135 6.05 -9.74 0.99
N VAL A 136 6.70 -10.89 0.90
CA VAL A 136 7.41 -11.54 2.01
C VAL A 136 8.84 -11.73 1.59
N GLU A 137 9.76 -11.26 2.42
CA GLU A 137 11.17 -11.47 2.16
C GLU A 137 11.59 -12.86 2.59
N LYS A 138 12.35 -13.55 1.74
CA LYS A 138 12.98 -14.80 2.14
C LYS A 138 14.12 -14.42 3.08
N PRO A 139 14.17 -14.93 4.32
CA PRO A 139 15.19 -14.52 5.27
C PRO A 139 16.57 -14.79 4.68
N THR A 140 17.25 -13.71 4.29
CA THR A 140 18.60 -13.75 3.70
C THR A 140 19.64 -14.16 4.76
N SER A 141 19.28 -14.02 6.04
CA SER A 141 20.10 -14.30 7.20
C SER A 141 19.35 -15.12 8.23
N VAL A 142 20.02 -16.14 8.79
CA VAL A 142 19.53 -16.94 9.93
C VAL A 142 19.31 -16.05 11.18
N LYS A 143 19.89 -14.84 11.21
CA LYS A 143 19.86 -13.92 12.37
C LYS A 143 18.57 -13.08 12.49
N GLY A 144 17.65 -13.17 11.54
CA GLY A 144 16.42 -12.35 11.51
C GLY A 144 16.51 -11.16 10.55
N ALA A 145 15.46 -10.34 10.54
CA ALA A 145 15.30 -9.23 9.59
C ALA A 145 15.92 -7.93 10.09
N ASP A 146 16.68 -7.28 9.22
CA ASP A 146 17.25 -5.96 9.47
C ASP A 146 16.42 -4.82 8.84
N CYS A 147 16.90 -3.59 8.97
CA CYS A 147 16.24 -2.43 8.38
C CYS A 147 16.25 -2.43 6.84
N TYR A 148 17.23 -3.07 6.20
CA TYR A 148 17.31 -3.17 4.74
C TYR A 148 16.23 -4.12 4.22
N ASP A 149 16.05 -5.26 4.87
CA ASP A 149 15.00 -6.23 4.57
C ASP A 149 13.60 -5.54 4.62
N ARG A 150 13.33 -4.81 5.70
CA ARG A 150 12.08 -4.02 5.85
C ARG A 150 11.89 -2.97 4.74
N TYR A 151 12.97 -2.42 4.22
CA TYR A 151 12.92 -1.50 3.09
C TYR A 151 12.51 -2.22 1.81
N ARG A 152 13.10 -3.39 1.51
CA ARG A 152 12.80 -4.19 0.32
C ARG A 152 11.33 -4.61 0.28
N VAL A 153 10.79 -5.10 1.40
CA VAL A 153 9.36 -5.45 1.50
C VAL A 153 8.46 -4.25 1.18
N ARG A 154 8.76 -3.05 1.70
CA ARG A 154 7.95 -1.86 1.46
C ARG A 154 8.04 -1.35 0.02
N MET A 155 9.20 -1.50 -0.63
CA MET A 155 9.34 -1.20 -2.06
C MET A 155 8.49 -2.14 -2.91
N GLU A 156 8.50 -3.43 -2.60
CA GLU A 156 7.68 -4.41 -3.30
C GLU A 156 6.17 -4.22 -3.03
N GLU A 157 5.78 -3.86 -1.80
CA GLU A 157 4.39 -3.51 -1.49
C GLU A 157 3.88 -2.32 -2.31
N MET A 158 4.73 -1.35 -2.63
CA MET A 158 4.35 -0.24 -3.52
C MET A 158 4.07 -0.73 -4.94
N ARG A 159 4.85 -1.70 -5.45
CA ARG A 159 4.59 -2.32 -6.77
C ARG A 159 3.32 -3.15 -6.77
N GLN A 160 3.14 -4.01 -5.75
CA GLN A 160 1.93 -4.82 -5.63
C GLN A 160 0.69 -3.94 -5.49
N SER A 161 0.77 -2.84 -4.75
CA SER A 161 -0.32 -1.85 -4.67
C SER A 161 -0.67 -1.26 -6.03
N CYS A 162 0.32 -0.98 -6.88
CA CYS A 162 0.08 -0.50 -8.25
C CYS A 162 -0.64 -1.55 -9.11
N ARG A 163 -0.19 -2.81 -9.06
CA ARG A 163 -0.81 -3.93 -9.78
C ARG A 163 -2.25 -4.16 -9.33
N MET A 164 -2.49 -4.17 -8.03
CA MET A 164 -3.83 -4.29 -7.46
C MET A 164 -4.77 -3.19 -7.96
N LEU A 165 -4.30 -1.94 -8.04
CA LEU A 165 -5.10 -0.83 -8.54
C LEU A 165 -5.43 -0.97 -10.03
N LEU A 166 -4.49 -1.46 -10.85
CA LEU A 166 -4.72 -1.69 -12.27
C LEU A 166 -5.74 -2.83 -12.50
N ASP A 167 -5.57 -3.94 -11.78
CA ASP A 167 -6.50 -5.09 -11.84
C ASP A 167 -7.90 -4.69 -11.34
N ALA A 168 -7.97 -3.95 -10.24
CA ALA A 168 -9.24 -3.48 -9.69
C ALA A 168 -10.03 -2.62 -10.70
N ILE A 169 -9.38 -1.70 -11.42
CA ILE A 169 -10.05 -0.85 -12.42
C ILE A 169 -10.63 -1.68 -13.57
N GLU A 170 -9.94 -2.73 -13.98
CA GLU A 170 -10.37 -3.57 -15.11
C GLU A 170 -11.54 -4.47 -14.73
N LYS A 171 -11.62 -4.84 -13.45
CA LYS A 171 -12.70 -5.65 -12.87
C LYS A 171 -13.87 -4.84 -12.33
N ILE A 172 -13.84 -3.50 -12.37
CA ILE A 172 -14.98 -2.69 -11.92
C ILE A 172 -16.22 -3.08 -12.75
N PRO A 173 -17.36 -3.41 -12.09
CA PRO A 173 -18.61 -3.62 -12.79
C PRO A 173 -18.98 -2.33 -13.55
N GLY A 174 -19.14 -2.43 -14.88
CA GLY A 174 -19.41 -1.31 -15.78
C GLY A 174 -18.18 -0.61 -16.40
N GLY A 175 -16.97 -1.07 -16.07
CA GLY A 175 -15.72 -0.71 -16.75
C GLY A 175 -15.10 0.65 -16.39
N ALA A 176 -14.23 1.18 -17.27
CA ALA A 176 -13.45 2.39 -16.99
C ALA A 176 -14.28 3.70 -16.99
N ASN A 177 -15.50 3.64 -17.54
CA ASN A 177 -16.43 4.76 -17.68
C ASN A 177 -17.73 4.51 -16.90
N THR A 178 -17.71 3.69 -15.85
CA THR A 178 -18.92 3.47 -15.07
C THR A 178 -19.41 4.76 -14.44
N HIS A 179 -20.73 4.95 -14.50
CA HIS A 179 -21.43 5.97 -13.76
C HIS A 179 -22.60 5.31 -13.04
N TYR A 180 -22.66 5.49 -11.73
CA TYR A 180 -23.77 5.08 -10.89
C TYR A 180 -25.03 5.81 -11.36
N GLN A 181 -25.97 5.05 -11.93
CA GLN A 181 -27.32 5.52 -12.13
C GLN A 181 -28.15 5.25 -10.87
N PRO A 182 -29.16 6.06 -10.55
CA PRO A 182 -30.02 5.84 -9.38
C PRO A 182 -30.69 4.45 -9.32
N GLU A 183 -30.72 3.74 -10.45
CA GLU A 183 -31.31 2.41 -10.62
C GLU A 183 -30.30 1.26 -10.46
N ASP A 184 -29.00 1.54 -10.34
CA ASP A 184 -27.97 0.52 -10.17
C ASP A 184 -28.06 -0.13 -8.78
N GLU A 185 -27.88 -1.45 -8.72
CA GLU A 185 -27.87 -2.18 -7.45
C GLU A 185 -26.78 -1.61 -6.53
N MET A 186 -27.18 -1.11 -5.35
CA MET A 186 -26.23 -0.73 -4.32
C MET A 186 -25.42 -1.96 -3.91
N ILE A 187 -24.10 -1.90 -4.10
CA ILE A 187 -23.17 -2.88 -3.52
C ILE A 187 -23.17 -2.67 -2.00
N LEU A 188 -24.13 -3.28 -1.32
CA LEU A 188 -24.21 -3.33 0.12
C LEU A 188 -23.21 -4.38 0.61
N THR A 189 -21.96 -3.97 0.84
CA THR A 189 -21.08 -4.75 1.71
C THR A 189 -21.66 -4.68 3.12
N LYS A 190 -22.17 -5.83 3.60
CA LYS A 190 -22.73 -5.94 4.94
C LYS A 190 -21.64 -5.57 5.93
N ALA A 191 -21.80 -4.45 6.64
CA ALA A 191 -20.91 -4.12 7.73
C ALA A 191 -20.91 -5.32 8.70
N PRO A 192 -19.75 -5.88 9.05
CA PRO A 192 -19.66 -7.03 9.93
C PRO A 192 -20.36 -6.68 11.24
N THR A 193 -21.43 -7.39 11.54
CA THR A 193 -22.23 -7.19 12.74
C THR A 193 -21.40 -7.63 13.93
N ARG A 194 -20.85 -6.67 14.67
CA ARG A 194 -20.22 -6.73 16.00
C ARG A 194 -19.36 -7.99 16.24
N ALA A 195 -18.06 -7.79 16.46
CA ALA A 195 -17.17 -8.86 16.90
C ALA A 195 -17.77 -9.60 18.13
N PRO A 196 -17.77 -10.94 18.14
CA PRO A 196 -18.24 -11.70 19.29
C PRO A 196 -17.46 -11.29 20.55
N GLU A 197 -18.14 -11.29 21.71
CA GLU A 197 -17.55 -10.85 22.97
C GLU A 197 -16.22 -11.55 23.23
N GLY A 198 -15.15 -10.76 23.40
CA GLY A 198 -13.78 -11.25 23.63
C GLY A 198 -12.81 -11.11 22.44
N ALA A 199 -13.28 -10.73 21.26
CA ALA A 199 -12.41 -10.44 20.12
C ALA A 199 -12.09 -8.94 20.00
N THR A 200 -10.81 -8.58 20.02
CA THR A 200 -10.34 -7.21 19.72
C THR A 200 -10.15 -7.03 18.21
N GLY A 201 -10.93 -6.14 17.61
CA GLY A 201 -10.85 -5.80 16.19
C GLY A 201 -12.23 -5.75 15.53
N PHE A 202 -12.33 -5.02 14.44
CA PHE A 202 -13.46 -5.17 13.52
C PHE A 202 -13.11 -6.32 12.58
N ILE A 203 -13.90 -7.40 12.60
CA ILE A 203 -13.90 -8.44 11.56
C ILE A 203 -14.23 -7.76 10.23
#